data_AF-A0A0D8ZQN3-F1
#
_entry.id   AF-A0A0D8ZQN3-F1
#
_cell.length_a   1.000
_cell.length_b   1.000
_cell.length_c   1.000
_cell.angle_alpha   90.00
_cell.angle_beta   90.00
_cell.angle_gamma   90.00
#
_symmetry.space_group_name_H-M   'P 1'
#
loop_
_entity.id
_entity.type
_entity.pdbx_description
1 polymer ?
#
loop_
_entity_poly.entity_id
_entity_poly.type
_entity_poly.pdbx_seq_one_letter_code
_entity_poly.pdbx_strand_id
1 'polypeptide(L)'
;MPMDENEQTLLVQLDEALELAFRKAVVLARRVCMGERIYAFILYTSPLLGYAAPCFNTEEALAQVIKENKSIDYWRWSPEEWKYNWQGQEFFESVNEILISIAQSQGYEAPKRQRRWDTFIQVLKRLDSEGVFADAQDRGSVLVNIMWGDQDAVAHLESARELNPMSSYLSFARCQLPILYSLKQEIEQSQSRSTEESMMRVCRCIEQVEADLRDYS
;
A
#
# COMPACT_ATOMS: atom_id res chain seq x y z
N MET A 1 -14.43 23.27 4.06
CA MET A 1 -15.42 23.51 3.00
C MET A 1 -16.40 22.34 2.97
N PRO A 2 -17.71 22.59 2.84
CA PRO A 2 -18.67 21.52 2.58
C PRO A 2 -18.29 20.81 1.28
N MET A 3 -18.47 19.50 1.26
CA MET A 3 -18.19 18.65 0.10
C MET A 3 -19.27 18.87 -0.95
N ASP A 4 -18.85 18.98 -2.20
CA ASP A 4 -19.78 19.08 -3.33
C ASP A 4 -20.57 17.76 -3.46
N GLU A 5 -21.85 17.83 -3.81
CA GLU A 5 -22.72 16.64 -3.93
C GLU A 5 -22.20 15.66 -4.99
N ASN A 6 -21.61 16.20 -6.06
CA ASN A 6 -20.94 15.39 -7.09
C ASN A 6 -19.68 14.70 -6.55
N GLU A 7 -18.90 15.38 -5.70
CA GLU A 7 -17.73 14.79 -5.06
C GLU A 7 -18.11 13.64 -4.12
N GLN A 8 -19.12 13.84 -3.27
CA GLN A 8 -19.62 12.78 -2.40
C GLN A 8 -20.10 11.57 -3.20
N THR A 9 -20.80 11.81 -4.31
CA THR A 9 -21.31 10.73 -5.18
C THR A 9 -20.16 9.92 -5.78
N LEU A 10 -19.12 10.58 -6.30
CA LEU A 10 -17.97 9.89 -6.88
C LEU A 10 -17.17 9.09 -5.83
N LEU A 11 -17.05 9.57 -4.60
CA LEU A 11 -16.37 8.84 -3.53
C LEU A 11 -17.14 7.59 -3.09
N VAL A 12 -18.47 7.65 -3.06
CA VAL A 12 -19.31 6.45 -2.79
C VAL A 12 -19.15 5.43 -3.91
N GLN A 13 -19.18 5.87 -5.17
CA GLN A 13 -18.93 4.98 -6.31
C GLN A 13 -17.54 4.37 -6.27
N LEU A 14 -16.52 5.14 -5.86
CA LEU A 14 -15.15 4.66 -5.72
C LEU A 14 -15.06 3.56 -4.64
N ASP A 15 -15.69 3.77 -3.49
CA ASP A 15 -15.75 2.79 -2.39
C ASP A 15 -16.34 1.45 -2.86
N GLU A 16 -17.53 1.49 -3.49
CA GLU A 16 -18.22 0.29 -4.00
C GLU A 16 -17.43 -0.43 -5.10
N ALA A 17 -16.89 0.34 -6.06
CA ALA A 17 -16.10 -0.21 -7.16
C ALA A 17 -14.81 -0.85 -6.66
N LEU A 18 -14.12 -0.21 -5.71
CA LEU A 18 -12.88 -0.71 -5.14
C LEU A 18 -13.10 -1.99 -4.34
N GLU A 19 -14.17 -2.05 -3.55
CA GLU A 19 -14.54 -3.25 -2.80
C GLU A 19 -14.77 -4.43 -3.75
N LEU A 20 -15.61 -4.24 -4.78
CA LEU A 20 -15.92 -5.26 -5.77
C LEU A 20 -14.66 -5.72 -6.53
N ALA A 21 -13.82 -4.78 -6.94
CA ALA A 21 -12.58 -5.04 -7.66
C ALA A 21 -11.62 -5.89 -6.84
N PHE A 22 -11.39 -5.53 -5.57
CA PHE A 22 -10.50 -6.29 -4.69
C PHE A 22 -11.02 -7.69 -4.39
N ARG A 23 -12.32 -7.87 -4.13
CA ARG A 23 -12.89 -9.21 -3.93
C ARG A 23 -12.61 -10.12 -5.13
N LYS A 24 -12.81 -9.61 -6.34
CA LYS A 24 -12.50 -10.36 -7.58
C LYS A 24 -11.00 -10.66 -7.70
N ALA A 25 -10.14 -9.68 -7.43
CA ALA A 25 -8.69 -9.84 -7.49
C ALA A 25 -8.19 -10.88 -6.48
N VAL A 26 -8.72 -10.89 -5.25
CA VAL A 26 -8.33 -11.87 -4.22
C VAL A 26 -8.83 -13.28 -4.54
N VAL A 27 -10.05 -13.42 -5.09
CA VAL A 27 -10.55 -14.72 -5.58
C VAL A 27 -9.67 -15.24 -6.71
N LEU A 28 -9.24 -14.37 -7.63
CA LEU A 28 -8.31 -14.72 -8.70
C LEU A 28 -6.95 -15.14 -8.11
N ALA A 29 -6.39 -14.35 -7.19
CA ALA A 29 -5.11 -14.63 -6.53
C ALA A 29 -5.09 -16.02 -5.89
N ARG A 30 -6.11 -16.33 -5.06
CA ARG A 30 -6.26 -17.65 -4.43
C ARG A 30 -6.35 -18.79 -5.44
N ARG A 31 -6.94 -18.55 -6.63
CA ARG A 31 -7.04 -19.54 -7.71
C ARG A 31 -5.70 -19.77 -8.40
N VAL A 32 -4.99 -18.71 -8.78
CA VAL A 32 -3.74 -18.81 -9.56
C VAL A 32 -2.56 -19.23 -8.69
N CYS A 33 -2.60 -18.92 -7.39
CA CYS A 33 -1.60 -19.29 -6.39
C CYS A 33 -1.99 -20.55 -5.62
N MET A 34 -2.75 -21.47 -6.22
CA MET A 34 -3.17 -22.69 -5.52
C MET A 34 -1.94 -23.51 -5.09
N GLY A 35 -1.79 -23.71 -3.77
CA GLY A 35 -0.64 -24.40 -3.18
C GLY A 35 0.56 -23.50 -2.86
N GLU A 36 0.49 -22.20 -3.17
CA GLU A 36 1.47 -21.19 -2.77
C GLU A 36 0.95 -20.39 -1.55
N ARG A 37 1.87 -19.79 -0.78
CA ARG A 37 1.54 -18.93 0.36
C ARG A 37 1.63 -17.47 -0.05
N ILE A 38 0.48 -16.81 -0.18
CA ILE A 38 0.41 -15.36 -0.43
C ILE A 38 0.87 -14.63 0.83
N TYR A 39 1.86 -13.75 0.71
CA TYR A 39 2.36 -12.94 1.83
C TYR A 39 2.00 -11.46 1.74
N ALA A 40 1.48 -11.00 0.59
CA ALA A 40 1.12 -9.60 0.41
C ALA A 40 -0.01 -9.40 -0.60
N PHE A 41 -0.87 -8.42 -0.29
CA PHE A 41 -1.81 -7.77 -1.20
C PHE A 41 -1.58 -6.26 -1.14
N ILE A 42 -1.38 -5.64 -2.29
CA ILE A 42 -1.05 -4.22 -2.40
C ILE A 42 -2.06 -3.57 -3.34
N LEU A 43 -2.61 -2.44 -2.90
CA LEU A 43 -3.23 -1.47 -3.79
C LEU A 43 -2.13 -0.60 -4.37
N TYR A 44 -1.69 -0.93 -5.58
CA TYR A 44 -0.71 -0.13 -6.28
C TYR A 44 -1.38 1.09 -6.90
N THR A 45 -0.79 2.26 -6.70
CA THR A 45 -1.36 3.55 -7.12
C THR A 45 -0.25 4.49 -7.62
N SER A 46 -0.55 5.79 -7.72
CA SER A 46 0.40 6.85 -8.01
C SER A 46 0.41 7.88 -6.88
N PRO A 47 1.42 8.75 -6.77
CA PRO A 47 1.45 9.80 -5.74
C PRO A 47 0.21 10.71 -5.72
N LEU A 48 -0.49 10.80 -6.85
CA LEU A 48 -1.70 11.61 -7.01
C LEU A 48 -3.00 10.83 -6.78
N LEU A 49 -2.91 9.53 -6.52
CA LEU A 49 -4.05 8.61 -6.36
C LEU A 49 -4.99 8.63 -7.58
N GLY A 50 -4.42 8.84 -8.76
CA GLY A 50 -5.16 8.91 -10.03
C GLY A 50 -5.35 7.56 -10.72
N TYR A 51 -4.83 6.49 -10.13
CA TYR A 51 -4.84 5.14 -10.67
C TYR A 51 -4.83 4.11 -9.54
N ALA A 52 -5.37 2.94 -9.78
CA ALA A 52 -5.40 1.83 -8.83
C ALA A 52 -5.28 0.48 -9.56
N ALA A 53 -4.46 -0.40 -9.02
CA ALA A 53 -4.35 -1.80 -9.44
C ALA A 53 -4.06 -2.73 -8.26
N PRO A 54 -4.42 -4.01 -8.36
CA PRO A 54 -4.03 -5.00 -7.39
C PRO A 54 -2.63 -5.53 -7.74
N CYS A 55 -1.80 -5.71 -6.72
CA CYS A 55 -0.60 -6.51 -6.79
C CYS A 55 -0.61 -7.52 -5.63
N PHE A 56 -0.10 -8.71 -5.86
CA PHE A 56 0.11 -9.69 -4.80
C PHE A 56 1.30 -10.57 -5.13
N ASN A 57 1.84 -11.26 -4.13
CA ASN A 57 2.94 -12.19 -4.34
C ASN A 57 2.98 -13.30 -3.30
N THR A 58 3.75 -14.34 -3.61
CA THR A 58 3.84 -15.55 -2.81
C THR A 58 5.27 -15.84 -2.36
N GLU A 59 5.41 -16.57 -1.25
CA GLU A 59 6.72 -16.98 -0.71
C GLU A 59 7.50 -17.81 -1.74
N GLU A 60 6.78 -18.65 -2.50
CA GLU A 60 7.36 -19.50 -3.54
C GLU A 60 7.91 -18.68 -4.71
N ALA A 61 7.15 -17.69 -5.19
CA ALA A 61 7.59 -16.80 -6.25
C ALA A 61 8.79 -15.94 -5.80
N LEU A 62 8.75 -15.42 -4.58
CA LEU A 62 9.88 -14.69 -4.01
C LEU A 62 11.13 -15.57 -3.88
N ALA A 63 11.00 -16.80 -3.39
CA ALA A 63 12.12 -17.73 -3.26
C ALA A 63 12.76 -18.07 -4.62
N GLN A 64 12.00 -18.05 -5.71
CA GLN A 64 12.53 -18.22 -7.06
C GLN A 64 13.40 -17.03 -7.46
N VAL A 65 12.92 -15.80 -7.25
CA VAL A 65 13.66 -14.56 -7.59
C VAL A 65 14.93 -14.40 -6.74
N ILE A 66 14.88 -14.77 -5.46
CA ILE A 66 16.04 -14.69 -4.56
C ILE A 66 17.14 -15.68 -4.97
N LYS A 67 16.85 -16.82 -5.58
CA LYS A 67 17.92 -17.72 -6.06
C LYS A 67 18.82 -17.06 -7.10
N GLU A 68 18.28 -16.09 -7.84
CA GLU A 68 18.95 -15.39 -8.93
C GLU A 68 19.57 -14.06 -8.46
N ASN A 69 19.23 -13.59 -7.25
CA ASN A 69 19.56 -12.26 -6.74
C ASN A 69 20.08 -12.26 -5.30
N LYS A 70 20.68 -11.16 -4.81
CA LYS A 70 21.33 -11.14 -3.49
C LYS A 70 20.55 -10.43 -2.36
N SER A 71 19.55 -9.59 -2.68
CA SER A 71 18.87 -8.75 -1.67
C SER A 71 17.43 -9.19 -1.42
N ILE A 72 17.21 -10.05 -0.42
CA ILE A 72 15.88 -10.59 -0.08
C ILE A 72 14.86 -9.47 0.20
N ASP A 73 15.26 -8.49 1.01
CA ASP A 73 14.36 -7.43 1.49
C ASP A 73 13.87 -6.52 0.36
N TYR A 74 14.73 -6.22 -0.62
CA TYR A 74 14.36 -5.46 -1.80
C TYR A 74 13.27 -6.20 -2.60
N TRP A 75 13.55 -7.43 -3.04
CA TRP A 75 12.62 -8.18 -3.87
C TRP A 75 11.29 -8.52 -3.18
N ARG A 76 11.31 -8.64 -1.84
CA ARG A 76 10.09 -8.91 -1.07
C ARG A 76 9.11 -7.74 -1.11
N TRP A 77 9.58 -6.50 -1.16
CA TRP A 77 8.73 -5.31 -1.03
C TRP A 77 8.78 -4.37 -2.25
N SER A 78 9.10 -4.92 -3.41
CA SER A 78 9.06 -4.25 -4.72
C SER A 78 7.93 -4.81 -5.58
N PRO A 79 6.68 -4.31 -5.46
CA PRO A 79 5.54 -4.82 -6.22
C PRO A 79 5.73 -4.84 -7.73
N GLU A 80 6.49 -3.89 -8.26
CA GLU A 80 6.85 -3.80 -9.68
C GLU A 80 7.60 -5.04 -10.19
N GLU A 81 8.36 -5.68 -9.31
CA GLU A 81 9.18 -6.86 -9.61
C GLU A 81 8.47 -8.20 -9.31
N TRP A 82 7.24 -8.17 -8.78
CA TRP A 82 6.55 -9.39 -8.38
C TRP A 82 6.05 -10.20 -9.56
N LYS A 83 6.12 -11.54 -9.44
CA LYS A 83 5.64 -12.49 -10.46
C LYS A 83 4.19 -12.25 -10.87
N TYR A 84 3.33 -11.92 -9.91
CA TYR A 84 1.89 -11.68 -10.13
C TYR A 84 1.54 -10.20 -10.13
N ASN A 85 2.52 -9.31 -10.40
CA ASN A 85 2.25 -7.91 -10.63
C ASN A 85 1.20 -7.75 -11.76
N TRP A 86 0.26 -6.82 -11.59
CA TRP A 86 -0.86 -6.55 -12.51
C TRP A 86 -1.91 -7.66 -12.67
N GLN A 87 -1.78 -8.82 -12.01
CA GLN A 87 -2.76 -9.89 -12.12
C GLN A 87 -4.10 -9.45 -11.50
N GLY A 88 -5.17 -9.42 -12.30
CA GLY A 88 -6.49 -8.95 -11.86
C GLY A 88 -6.71 -7.45 -12.05
N GLN A 89 -5.79 -6.73 -12.71
CA GLN A 89 -5.96 -5.31 -13.05
C GLN A 89 -7.25 -5.03 -13.85
N GLU A 90 -7.74 -6.00 -14.62
CA GLU A 90 -8.98 -5.89 -15.38
C GLU A 90 -10.21 -5.64 -14.48
N PHE A 91 -10.16 -6.05 -13.21
CA PHE A 91 -11.25 -5.79 -12.27
C PHE A 91 -11.30 -4.34 -11.78
N PHE A 92 -10.23 -3.57 -12.02
CA PHE A 92 -10.06 -2.18 -11.58
C PHE A 92 -10.39 -1.17 -12.69
N GLU A 93 -10.90 -1.60 -13.85
CA GLU A 93 -11.26 -0.68 -14.95
C GLU A 93 -12.23 0.42 -14.48
N SER A 94 -13.36 0.05 -13.88
CA SER A 94 -14.33 1.02 -13.35
C SER A 94 -13.77 1.88 -12.21
N VAL A 95 -12.89 1.32 -11.37
CA VAL A 95 -12.19 2.10 -10.33
C VAL A 95 -11.38 3.22 -10.99
N ASN A 96 -10.63 2.90 -12.03
CA ASN A 96 -9.79 3.86 -12.74
C ASN A 96 -10.61 4.90 -13.51
N GLU A 97 -11.74 4.54 -14.10
CA GLU A 97 -12.67 5.50 -14.73
C GLU A 97 -13.21 6.52 -13.71
N ILE A 98 -13.56 6.06 -12.50
CA ILE A 98 -14.00 6.95 -11.42
C ILE A 98 -12.86 7.84 -10.94
N LEU A 99 -11.64 7.30 -10.75
CA LEU A 99 -10.48 8.09 -10.35
C LEU A 99 -10.12 9.17 -11.39
N ILE A 100 -10.22 8.86 -12.68
CA ILE A 100 -10.07 9.84 -13.77
C ILE A 100 -11.15 10.93 -13.66
N SER A 101 -12.41 10.55 -13.44
CA SER A 101 -13.53 11.49 -13.29
C SER A 101 -13.35 12.42 -12.09
N ILE A 102 -12.89 11.88 -10.95
CA ILE A 102 -12.52 12.68 -9.77
C ILE A 102 -11.37 13.63 -10.13
N ALA A 103 -10.30 13.15 -10.76
CA ALA A 103 -9.18 13.99 -11.15
C ALA A 103 -9.58 15.15 -12.08
N GLN A 104 -10.44 14.90 -13.06
CA GLN A 104 -10.92 15.90 -14.01
C GLN A 104 -11.86 16.94 -13.35
N SER A 105 -12.77 16.49 -12.49
CA SER A 105 -13.76 17.38 -11.87
C SER A 105 -13.21 18.14 -10.66
N GLN A 106 -12.23 17.58 -9.96
CA GLN A 106 -11.82 18.06 -8.65
C GLN A 106 -10.34 18.44 -8.56
N GLY A 107 -9.51 18.00 -9.50
CA GLY A 107 -8.06 18.19 -9.46
C GLY A 107 -7.35 17.33 -8.41
N TYR A 108 -6.13 17.73 -8.08
CA TYR A 108 -5.23 16.99 -7.20
C TYR A 108 -4.89 17.73 -5.91
N GLU A 109 -5.73 18.65 -5.46
CA GLU A 109 -5.48 19.41 -4.22
C GLU A 109 -5.41 18.50 -2.98
N ALA A 110 -4.57 18.86 -2.01
CA ALA A 110 -4.24 18.01 -0.87
C ALA A 110 -5.47 17.50 -0.08
N PRO A 111 -6.49 18.31 0.26
CA PRO A 111 -7.67 17.81 0.98
C PRO A 111 -8.46 16.75 0.19
N LYS A 112 -8.47 16.86 -1.14
CA LYS A 112 -9.19 15.92 -2.01
C LYS A 112 -8.40 14.64 -2.25
N ARG A 113 -7.07 14.75 -2.32
CA ARG A 113 -6.19 13.56 -2.27
C ARG A 113 -6.38 12.79 -0.95
N GLN A 114 -6.47 13.50 0.18
CA GLN A 114 -6.71 12.84 1.47
C GLN A 114 -8.03 12.07 1.49
N ARG A 115 -9.13 12.63 0.96
CA ARG A 115 -10.42 11.90 0.89
C ARG A 115 -10.35 10.62 0.06
N ARG A 116 -9.60 10.63 -1.06
CA ARG A 116 -9.35 9.41 -1.86
C ARG A 116 -8.55 8.39 -1.06
N TRP A 117 -7.49 8.84 -0.37
CA TRP A 117 -6.69 7.99 0.52
C TRP A 117 -7.55 7.33 1.61
N ASP A 118 -8.36 8.14 2.29
CA ASP A 118 -9.25 7.66 3.36
C ASP A 118 -10.24 6.62 2.82
N THR A 119 -10.75 6.82 1.60
CA THR A 119 -11.62 5.85 0.91
C THR A 119 -10.89 4.52 0.68
N PHE A 120 -9.65 4.56 0.20
CA PHE A 120 -8.85 3.33 0.00
C PHE A 120 -8.63 2.59 1.32
N ILE A 121 -8.22 3.31 2.36
CA ILE A 121 -7.99 2.73 3.70
C ILE A 121 -9.27 2.10 4.25
N GLN A 122 -10.41 2.78 4.16
CA GLN A 122 -11.69 2.30 4.67
C GLN A 122 -12.14 1.02 3.98
N VAL A 123 -12.04 0.95 2.65
CA VAL A 123 -12.38 -0.25 1.89
C VAL A 123 -11.47 -1.41 2.27
N LEU A 124 -10.15 -1.18 2.34
CA LEU A 124 -9.19 -2.23 2.71
C LEU A 124 -9.42 -2.73 4.14
N LYS A 125 -9.69 -1.84 5.11
CA LYS A 125 -10.06 -2.23 6.48
C LYS A 125 -11.33 -3.08 6.52
N ARG A 126 -12.35 -2.68 5.75
CA ARG A 126 -13.62 -3.41 5.69
C ARG A 126 -13.41 -4.82 5.15
N LEU A 127 -12.74 -4.95 4.01
CA LEU A 127 -12.37 -6.24 3.42
C LEU A 127 -11.54 -7.10 4.38
N ASP A 128 -10.60 -6.50 5.10
CA ASP A 128 -9.77 -7.22 6.07
C ASP A 128 -10.58 -7.76 7.24
N SER A 129 -11.49 -6.95 7.79
CA SER A 129 -12.38 -7.34 8.90
C SER A 129 -13.31 -8.51 8.55
N GLU A 130 -13.58 -8.70 7.26
CA GLU A 130 -14.38 -9.80 6.73
C GLU A 130 -13.56 -11.06 6.38
N GLY A 131 -12.24 -11.03 6.58
CA GLY A 131 -11.34 -12.14 6.24
C GLY A 131 -11.10 -12.31 4.74
N VAL A 132 -11.27 -11.24 3.95
CA VAL A 132 -11.07 -11.32 2.49
C VAL A 132 -9.62 -11.65 2.17
N PHE A 133 -8.65 -11.00 2.79
CA PHE A 133 -7.23 -11.19 2.45
C PHE A 133 -6.67 -12.50 2.99
N ALA A 134 -7.00 -12.87 4.22
CA ALA A 134 -6.53 -14.08 4.87
C ALA A 134 -7.49 -14.51 5.98
N ASP A 135 -7.46 -15.80 6.32
CA ASP A 135 -8.16 -16.31 7.49
C ASP A 135 -7.47 -15.82 8.77
N ALA A 136 -8.20 -15.80 9.89
CA ALA A 136 -7.72 -15.26 11.16
C ALA A 136 -6.39 -15.87 11.64
N GLN A 137 -6.12 -17.14 11.30
CA GLN A 137 -4.87 -17.83 11.67
C GLN A 137 -3.66 -17.32 10.88
N ASP A 138 -3.87 -16.95 9.61
CA ASP A 138 -2.80 -16.55 8.69
C ASP A 138 -2.67 -15.03 8.57
N ARG A 139 -3.64 -14.27 9.08
CA ARG A 139 -3.70 -12.81 8.90
C ARG A 139 -2.45 -12.07 9.37
N GLY A 140 -1.80 -12.56 10.43
CA GLY A 140 -0.55 -11.99 10.95
C GLY A 140 0.66 -12.17 10.03
N SER A 141 0.55 -12.98 8.97
CA SER A 141 1.60 -13.28 7.99
C SER A 141 1.40 -12.61 6.63
N VAL A 142 0.21 -12.03 6.39
CA VAL A 142 -0.15 -11.33 5.15
C VAL A 142 -0.05 -9.83 5.36
N LEU A 143 0.64 -9.12 4.48
CA LEU A 143 0.65 -7.66 4.44
C LEU A 143 -0.45 -7.14 3.51
N VAL A 144 -1.26 -6.20 3.96
CA VAL A 144 -2.17 -5.41 3.13
C VAL A 144 -1.65 -3.97 3.10
N ASN A 145 -1.35 -3.40 1.94
CA ASN A 145 -0.80 -2.04 1.89
C ASN A 145 -1.27 -1.22 0.68
N ILE A 146 -1.03 0.08 0.71
CA ILE A 146 -1.14 0.99 -0.43
C ILE A 146 0.27 1.44 -0.78
N MET A 147 0.71 1.25 -2.03
CA MET A 147 2.07 1.57 -2.45
C MET A 147 2.12 2.21 -3.84
N TRP A 148 3.19 2.96 -4.09
CA TRP A 148 3.54 3.49 -5.40
C TRP A 148 5.05 3.71 -5.43
N GLY A 149 5.73 3.12 -6.42
CA GLY A 149 7.20 3.13 -6.50
C GLY A 149 7.90 2.81 -5.17
N ASP A 150 9.15 3.23 -5.04
CA ASP A 150 10.02 3.05 -3.88
C ASP A 150 10.28 4.36 -3.11
N GLN A 151 9.65 5.47 -3.52
CA GLN A 151 10.09 6.83 -3.14
C GLN A 151 9.37 7.44 -1.92
N ASP A 152 8.34 6.79 -1.35
CA ASP A 152 7.63 7.32 -0.17
C ASP A 152 7.44 6.24 0.91
N ALA A 153 8.57 5.76 1.43
CA ALA A 153 8.61 4.76 2.50
C ALA A 153 7.80 5.18 3.74
N VAL A 154 7.70 6.49 4.04
CA VAL A 154 6.89 6.96 5.17
C VAL A 154 5.41 6.70 4.92
N ALA A 155 4.88 7.07 3.75
CA ALA A 155 3.47 6.83 3.47
C ALA A 155 3.13 5.34 3.42
N HIS A 156 4.01 4.51 2.87
CA HIS A 156 3.81 3.05 2.86
C HIS A 156 3.80 2.45 4.27
N LEU A 157 4.59 3.00 5.20
CA LEU A 157 4.59 2.58 6.61
C LEU A 157 3.35 3.07 7.37
N GLU A 158 2.88 4.28 7.09
CA GLU A 158 1.65 4.83 7.66
C GLU A 158 0.44 3.94 7.27
N SER A 159 0.28 3.61 5.98
CA SER A 159 -0.78 2.69 5.56
C SER A 159 -0.57 1.27 6.09
N ALA A 160 0.65 0.73 6.09
CA ALA A 160 0.90 -0.60 6.60
C ALA A 160 0.54 -0.71 8.09
N ARG A 161 0.88 0.29 8.89
CA ARG A 161 0.53 0.33 10.32
C ARG A 161 -0.97 0.37 10.53
N GLU A 162 -1.67 1.15 9.72
CA GLU A 162 -3.10 1.36 9.85
C GLU A 162 -3.93 0.14 9.39
N LEU A 163 -3.42 -0.63 8.43
CA LEU A 163 -4.13 -1.73 7.79
C LEU A 163 -3.85 -3.11 8.38
N ASN A 164 -2.81 -3.27 9.22
CA ASN A 164 -2.31 -4.60 9.57
C ASN A 164 -2.18 -4.83 11.08
N PRO A 165 -2.31 -6.10 11.53
CA PRO A 165 -1.79 -6.51 12.81
C PRO A 165 -0.30 -6.18 12.94
N MET A 166 0.15 -5.98 14.19
CA MET A 166 1.54 -5.62 14.48
C MET A 166 2.56 -6.61 13.90
N SER A 167 2.24 -7.90 13.83
CA SER A 167 3.18 -8.91 13.31
C SER A 167 3.55 -8.69 11.84
N SER A 168 2.56 -8.49 10.95
CA SER A 168 2.84 -8.28 9.52
C SER A 168 3.34 -6.86 9.26
N TYR A 169 2.83 -5.87 9.99
CA TYR A 169 3.37 -4.51 9.97
C TYR A 169 4.86 -4.49 10.31
N LEU A 170 5.29 -5.11 11.42
CA LEU A 170 6.69 -5.08 11.84
C LEU A 170 7.60 -5.88 10.93
N SER A 171 7.10 -6.95 10.30
CA SER A 171 7.86 -7.64 9.26
C SER A 171 8.18 -6.72 8.09
N PHE A 172 7.22 -5.89 7.66
CA PHE A 172 7.45 -4.88 6.63
C PHE A 172 8.36 -3.75 7.14
N ALA A 173 8.07 -3.21 8.34
CA ALA A 173 8.77 -2.06 8.89
C ALA A 173 10.27 -2.29 9.10
N ARG A 174 10.68 -3.50 9.51
CA ARG A 174 12.10 -3.89 9.59
C ARG A 174 12.84 -3.70 8.27
N CYS A 175 12.21 -4.07 7.16
CA CYS A 175 12.81 -3.96 5.83
C CYS A 175 12.85 -2.51 5.31
N GLN A 176 11.96 -1.64 5.80
CA GLN A 176 11.89 -0.23 5.39
C GLN A 176 12.83 0.69 6.18
N LEU A 177 13.28 0.30 7.38
CA LEU A 177 14.18 1.10 8.21
C LEU A 177 15.46 1.56 7.48
N PRO A 178 16.21 0.68 6.77
CA PRO A 178 17.39 1.11 6.01
C PRO A 178 17.08 2.18 4.95
N ILE A 179 15.89 2.10 4.34
CA ILE A 179 15.42 3.07 3.33
C ILE A 179 15.14 4.41 4.01
N LEU A 180 14.44 4.42 5.15
CA LEU A 180 14.19 5.64 5.92
C LEU A 180 15.49 6.32 6.38
N TYR A 181 16.47 5.54 6.83
CA TYR A 181 17.78 6.07 7.23
C TYR A 181 18.55 6.69 6.05
N SER A 182 18.50 6.05 4.88
CA SER A 182 19.09 6.59 3.65
C SER A 182 18.40 7.89 3.24
N LEU A 183 17.07 7.92 3.24
CA LEU A 183 16.27 9.11 2.95
C LEU A 183 16.57 10.25 3.93
N LYS A 184 16.72 9.97 5.23
CA LYS A 184 17.12 10.97 6.23
C LYS A 184 18.45 11.62 5.84
N GLN A 185 19.45 10.83 5.48
CA GLN A 185 20.77 11.34 5.08
C GLN A 185 20.71 12.18 3.80
N GLU A 186 19.92 11.78 2.82
CA GLU A 186 19.73 12.54 1.57
C GLU A 186 19.07 13.91 1.84
N ILE A 187 18.05 13.94 2.71
CA ILE A 187 17.39 15.19 3.10
C ILE A 187 18.36 16.09 3.89
N GLU A 188 19.20 15.53 4.79
CA GLU A 188 20.23 16.28 5.54
C GLU A 188 21.24 16.97 4.61
N GLN A 189 21.57 16.32 3.49
CA GLN A 189 22.51 16.84 2.50
C GLN A 189 21.88 17.87 1.55
N SER A 190 20.55 17.92 1.46
CA SER A 190 19.81 18.86 0.64
C SER A 190 19.65 20.23 1.33
N GLN A 191 20.12 21.31 0.70
CA GLN A 191 20.13 22.67 1.28
C GLN A 191 18.82 23.45 1.06
N SER A 192 17.67 22.80 0.84
CA SER A 192 16.40 23.49 0.48
C SER A 192 15.43 23.62 1.66
N ARG A 193 14.64 24.69 1.77
CA ARG A 193 13.66 24.87 2.88
C ARG A 193 12.56 23.80 2.95
N SER A 194 12.25 23.11 1.85
CA SER A 194 11.29 21.99 1.86
C SER A 194 11.83 20.74 2.57
N THR A 195 13.08 20.75 3.05
CA THR A 195 13.70 19.63 3.74
C THR A 195 13.32 19.55 5.21
N GLU A 196 12.98 20.64 5.89
CA GLU A 196 12.75 20.60 7.35
C GLU A 196 11.48 19.82 7.72
N GLU A 197 10.36 20.06 7.03
CA GLU A 197 9.12 19.31 7.25
C GLU A 197 9.28 17.83 6.85
N SER A 198 9.92 17.58 5.72
CA SER A 198 10.23 16.24 5.24
C SER A 198 11.14 15.50 6.24
N MET A 199 12.15 16.19 6.78
CA MET A 199 13.06 15.67 7.80
C MET A 199 12.30 15.28 9.07
N MET A 200 11.47 16.18 9.58
CA MET A 200 10.68 15.92 10.78
C MET A 200 9.70 14.77 10.57
N ARG A 201 9.14 14.63 9.37
CA ARG A 201 8.26 13.50 9.02
C ARG A 201 9.04 12.19 9.03
N VAL A 202 10.22 12.14 8.40
CA VAL A 202 11.07 10.94 8.36
C VAL A 202 11.59 10.57 9.75
N CYS A 203 12.09 11.53 10.54
CA CYS A 203 12.60 11.27 11.89
C CYS A 203 11.52 10.69 12.81
N ARG A 204 10.32 11.29 12.80
CA ARG A 204 9.18 10.77 13.58
C ARG A 204 8.79 9.36 13.14
N CYS A 205 8.83 9.07 11.84
CA CYS A 205 8.55 7.73 11.33
C CYS A 205 9.59 6.70 11.83
N ILE A 206 10.88 7.03 11.79
CA ILE A 206 11.96 6.19 12.32
C ILE A 206 11.75 5.93 13.82
N GLU A 207 11.57 6.99 14.62
CA GLU A 207 11.37 6.88 16.07
C GLU A 207 10.17 5.98 16.41
N GLN A 208 9.06 6.13 15.68
CA GLN A 208 7.87 5.31 15.85
C GLN A 208 8.16 3.84 15.54
N VAL A 209 8.76 3.55 14.38
CA VAL A 209 9.09 2.17 13.97
C VAL A 209 10.03 1.51 14.97
N GLU A 210 11.06 2.22 15.45
CA GLU A 210 12.00 1.69 16.44
C GLU A 210 11.35 1.43 17.80
N ALA A 211 10.43 2.29 18.22
CA ALA A 211 9.65 2.07 19.44
C ALA A 211 8.80 0.80 19.30
N ASP A 212 8.07 0.67 18.20
CA ASP A 212 7.21 -0.50 17.96
C ASP A 212 8.00 -1.81 17.87
N LEU A 213 9.19 -1.77 17.27
CA LEU A 213 10.06 -2.95 17.17
C LEU A 213 10.62 -3.37 18.52
N ARG A 214 10.88 -2.42 19.42
CA ARG A 214 11.36 -2.67 20.78
C ARG A 214 10.26 -3.21 21.68
N ASP A 215 9.04 -2.68 21.55
CA ASP A 215 7.91 -3.08 22.40
C ASP A 215 7.35 -4.46 22.00
N TYR A 216 7.66 -4.94 20.80
CA TYR A 216 7.18 -6.22 20.25
C TYR A 216 8.27 -7.32 20.19
N SER A 217 9.49 -7.04 20.65
CA SER A 217 10.60 -8.01 20.74
C SER A 217 10.68 -8.67 22.11
#